data_AF-A0A960T4X9-F1
#
_entry.id   AF-A0A960T4X9-F1
#
_cell.length_a   1.000
_cell.length_b   1.000
_cell.length_c   1.000
_cell.angle_alpha   90.00
_cell.angle_beta   90.00
_cell.angle_gamma   90.00
#
_symmetry.space_group_name_H-M   'P 1'
#
loop_
_entity.id
_entity.type
_entity.pdbx_description
1 polymer ?
#
loop_
_entity_poly.entity_id
_entity_poly.type
_entity_poly.pdbx_seq_one_letter_code
_entity_poly.pdbx_strand_id
1 'polypeptide(L)'
;LLRQWRDFTAHKMHVTGGAGARHRGESFGEAYELPNDYCYCETCAQIAGIMWNWRMLLITGERRYADLIERTLYNGFLSGISLDGNSYFYVNPLLSRGNIERPEWYGCACCPPNVMRTLASVGHYVATTRGNDVQIHQYMNAEVDAGLKVRMETNFPWDGNVTLTITAVDDQPHTLSLRIPAWC
;
A
#
# COMPACT_ATOMS: atom_id res chain seq x y z
N LEU A 1 4.19 4.11 -19.28
CA LEU A 1 3.68 3.79 -17.92
C LEU A 1 3.07 2.39 -17.83
N LEU A 2 1.98 2.08 -18.55
CA LEU A 2 1.29 0.78 -18.46
C LEU A 2 2.18 -0.44 -18.75
N ARG A 3 3.08 -0.37 -19.74
CA ARG A 3 4.00 -1.48 -20.06
C ARG A 3 4.90 -1.87 -18.88
N GLN A 4 5.50 -0.88 -18.22
CA GLN A 4 6.39 -1.12 -17.07
C GLN A 4 5.60 -1.63 -15.87
N TRP A 5 4.42 -1.06 -15.61
CA TRP A 5 3.56 -1.52 -14.52
C TRP A 5 3.11 -2.96 -14.72
N ARG A 6 2.76 -3.36 -15.95
CA ARG A 6 2.40 -4.75 -16.28
C ARG A 6 3.59 -5.69 -16.11
N ASP A 7 4.77 -5.30 -16.58
CA ASP A 7 5.98 -6.13 -16.39
C ASP A 7 6.31 -6.33 -14.91
N PHE A 8 6.25 -5.25 -14.12
CA PHE A 8 6.43 -5.30 -12.68
C PHE A 8 5.45 -6.26 -12.02
N THR A 9 4.15 -6.03 -12.21
CA THR A 9 3.09 -6.76 -11.49
C THR A 9 2.90 -8.20 -11.96
N ALA A 10 3.19 -8.50 -13.23
CA ALA A 10 3.03 -9.85 -13.78
C ALA A 10 4.27 -10.73 -13.57
N HIS A 11 5.48 -10.15 -13.54
CA HIS A 11 6.72 -10.92 -13.64
C HIS A 11 7.74 -10.64 -12.55
N LYS A 12 7.72 -9.47 -11.90
CA LYS A 12 8.83 -9.00 -11.04
C LYS A 12 8.39 -8.54 -9.64
N MET A 13 7.21 -8.97 -9.21
CA MET A 13 6.62 -8.60 -7.93
C MET A 13 6.39 -9.85 -7.08
N HIS A 14 6.93 -9.85 -5.86
CA HIS A 14 6.66 -10.88 -4.87
C HIS A 14 5.21 -10.81 -4.39
N VAL A 15 4.70 -11.91 -3.80
CA VAL A 15 3.31 -12.00 -3.35
C VAL A 15 2.92 -10.92 -2.32
N THR A 16 3.90 -10.42 -1.55
CA THR A 16 3.75 -9.33 -0.58
C THR A 16 3.58 -7.94 -1.21
N GLY A 17 3.62 -7.83 -2.55
CA GLY A 17 3.77 -6.56 -3.26
C GLY A 17 5.24 -6.11 -3.40
N GLY A 18 6.17 -6.95 -2.94
CA GLY A 18 7.60 -6.71 -2.89
C GLY A 18 8.28 -6.49 -4.25
N ALA A 19 9.18 -5.50 -4.32
CA ALA A 19 10.02 -5.25 -5.48
C ALA A 19 11.52 -5.37 -5.12
N GLY A 20 12.31 -5.91 -6.04
CA GLY A 20 13.77 -6.06 -5.87
C GLY A 20 14.15 -7.49 -5.52
N ALA A 21 14.71 -8.21 -6.49
CA ALA A 21 15.10 -9.61 -6.34
C ALA A 21 16.57 -9.77 -5.94
N ARG A 22 17.40 -8.75 -6.16
CA ARG A 22 18.85 -8.83 -6.04
C ARG A 22 19.37 -7.82 -5.02
N HIS A 23 20.19 -8.29 -4.08
CA HIS A 23 20.96 -7.43 -3.18
C HIS A 23 21.94 -6.53 -3.92
N ARG A 24 22.55 -7.05 -5.00
CA ARG A 24 23.47 -6.25 -5.82
C ARG A 24 22.70 -5.13 -6.51
N GLY A 25 23.02 -3.90 -6.14
CA GLY A 25 22.40 -2.70 -6.71
C GLY A 25 20.93 -2.51 -6.37
N GLU A 26 20.41 -3.24 -5.36
CA GLU A 26 19.05 -3.06 -4.84
C GLU A 26 18.00 -3.09 -5.96
N SER A 27 18.11 -4.10 -6.82
CA SER A 27 17.61 -4.04 -8.20
C SER A 27 16.58 -5.12 -8.52
N PHE A 28 15.81 -4.86 -9.56
CA PHE A 28 14.99 -5.89 -10.20
C PHE A 28 15.88 -7.02 -10.76
N GLY A 29 15.36 -8.24 -10.67
CA GLY A 29 15.89 -9.38 -11.43
C GLY A 29 15.29 -9.47 -12.83
N GLU A 30 15.55 -10.59 -13.49
CA GLU A 30 14.86 -10.98 -14.72
C GLU A 30 13.36 -11.25 -14.46
N ALA A 31 12.59 -11.38 -15.54
CA ALA A 31 11.20 -11.83 -15.41
C ALA A 31 11.14 -13.19 -14.69
N TYR A 32 10.27 -13.28 -13.67
CA TYR A 32 10.07 -14.44 -12.81
C TYR A 32 11.26 -14.81 -11.90
N GLU A 33 12.31 -13.98 -11.83
CA GLU A 33 13.36 -14.12 -10.82
C GLU A 33 12.87 -13.57 -9.48
N LEU A 34 12.18 -14.42 -8.72
CA LEU A 34 11.55 -14.08 -7.45
C LEU A 34 11.99 -15.05 -6.34
N PRO A 35 13.28 -15.06 -5.94
CA PRO A 35 13.74 -15.91 -4.85
C PRO A 35 13.08 -15.49 -3.53
N ASN A 36 12.76 -16.43 -2.65
CA ASN A 36 12.13 -16.12 -1.36
C ASN A 36 13.15 -15.85 -0.26
N ASP A 37 14.29 -16.54 -0.28
CA ASP A 37 15.33 -16.48 0.76
C ASP A 37 16.43 -15.44 0.48
N TYR A 38 16.47 -14.90 -0.73
CA TYR A 38 17.48 -13.93 -1.17
C TYR A 38 16.87 -12.66 -1.81
N CYS A 39 15.56 -12.45 -1.68
CA CYS A 39 14.97 -11.22 -2.19
C CYS A 39 15.38 -10.01 -1.36
N TYR A 40 15.49 -8.88 -2.05
CA TYR A 40 15.82 -7.60 -1.42
C TYR A 40 14.58 -6.93 -0.85
N CYS A 41 13.50 -6.84 -1.63
CA CYS A 41 12.18 -6.36 -1.19
C CYS A 41 12.28 -5.14 -0.25
N GLU A 42 13.02 -4.12 -0.66
CA GLU A 42 13.33 -2.98 0.21
C GLU A 42 12.05 -2.30 0.72
N THR A 43 12.00 -1.88 1.98
CA THR A 43 10.87 -1.11 2.52
C THR A 43 10.63 0.18 1.72
N CYS A 44 11.68 0.88 1.28
CA CYS A 44 11.51 2.07 0.42
C CYS A 44 10.90 1.72 -0.95
N ALA A 45 11.23 0.55 -1.51
CA ALA A 45 10.65 0.10 -2.77
C ALA A 45 9.14 -0.19 -2.62
N GLN A 46 8.69 -0.67 -1.45
CA GLN A 46 7.26 -0.83 -1.15
C GLN A 46 6.53 0.52 -1.13
N ILE A 47 7.14 1.50 -0.46
CA ILE A 47 6.60 2.86 -0.38
C ILE A 47 6.53 3.48 -1.79
N ALA A 48 7.57 3.30 -2.60
CA ALA A 48 7.56 3.73 -3.99
C ALA A 48 6.45 3.03 -4.80
N GLY A 49 6.21 1.74 -4.56
CA GLY A 49 5.10 0.97 -5.14
C GLY A 49 3.73 1.55 -4.79
N ILE A 50 3.49 1.90 -3.52
CA ILE A 50 2.27 2.58 -3.07
C ILE A 50 2.11 3.92 -3.78
N MET A 51 3.16 4.75 -3.79
CA MET A 51 3.16 6.06 -4.44
C MET A 51 2.91 5.98 -5.94
N TRP A 52 3.49 4.99 -6.62
CA TRP A 52 3.28 4.78 -8.04
C TRP A 52 1.85 4.36 -8.35
N ASN A 53 1.32 3.39 -7.61
CA ASN A 53 -0.06 2.93 -7.79
C ASN A 53 -1.08 4.02 -7.48
N TRP A 54 -0.83 4.88 -6.49
CA TRP A 54 -1.70 6.03 -6.23
C TRP A 54 -1.80 6.97 -7.44
N ARG A 55 -0.66 7.29 -8.07
CA ARG A 55 -0.64 8.13 -9.27
C ARG A 55 -1.31 7.44 -10.46
N MET A 56 -1.13 6.13 -10.60
CA MET A 56 -1.83 5.35 -11.63
C MET A 56 -3.35 5.35 -11.41
N LEU A 57 -3.80 5.20 -10.16
CA LEU A 57 -5.21 5.29 -9.78
C LEU A 57 -5.78 6.67 -10.14
N LEU A 58 -5.12 7.76 -9.75
CA LEU A 58 -5.57 9.12 -10.05
C LEU A 58 -5.69 9.40 -11.56
N ILE A 59 -4.77 8.86 -12.37
CA ILE A 59 -4.75 9.09 -13.83
C ILE A 59 -5.83 8.28 -14.55
N THR A 60 -6.15 7.08 -14.06
CA THR A 60 -6.93 6.09 -14.83
C THR A 60 -8.29 5.76 -14.22
N GLY A 61 -8.46 5.97 -12.91
CA GLY A 61 -9.61 5.50 -12.14
C GLY A 61 -9.71 3.98 -12.01
N GLU A 62 -8.72 3.19 -12.45
CA GLU A 62 -8.83 1.72 -12.41
C GLU A 62 -8.54 1.16 -11.01
N ARG A 63 -9.49 0.38 -10.49
CA ARG A 63 -9.40 -0.21 -9.14
C ARG A 63 -8.15 -1.07 -8.87
N ARG A 64 -7.57 -1.69 -9.91
CA ARG A 64 -6.42 -2.59 -9.78
C ARG A 64 -5.20 -1.93 -9.14
N TYR A 65 -5.09 -0.61 -9.24
CA TYR A 65 -4.01 0.13 -8.60
C TYR A 65 -4.27 0.28 -7.10
N ALA A 66 -5.51 0.53 -6.68
CA ALA A 66 -5.90 0.52 -5.27
C ALA A 66 -5.79 -0.88 -4.65
N ASP A 67 -6.08 -1.94 -5.42
CA ASP A 67 -5.86 -3.33 -5.00
C ASP A 67 -4.37 -3.60 -4.70
N LEU A 68 -3.46 -3.04 -5.51
CA LEU A 68 -2.03 -3.19 -5.27
C LEU A 68 -1.53 -2.30 -4.12
N ILE A 69 -2.09 -1.11 -3.92
CA ILE A 69 -1.82 -0.32 -2.70
C ILE A 69 -2.17 -1.13 -1.46
N GLU A 70 -3.35 -1.75 -1.42
CA GLU A 70 -3.80 -2.57 -0.29
C GLU A 70 -2.83 -3.73 -0.03
N ARG A 71 -2.50 -4.51 -1.06
CA ARG A 71 -1.57 -5.64 -0.95
C ARG A 71 -0.22 -5.20 -0.40
N THR A 72 0.37 -4.16 -0.97
CA THR A 72 1.70 -3.67 -0.54
C THR A 72 1.64 -3.07 0.86
N LEU A 73 0.59 -2.29 1.19
CA LEU A 73 0.42 -1.65 2.49
C LEU A 73 0.35 -2.69 3.61
N TYR A 74 -0.56 -3.67 3.49
CA TYR A 74 -0.81 -4.66 4.54
C TYR A 74 0.21 -5.81 4.60
N ASN A 75 1.12 -5.91 3.62
CA ASN A 75 2.17 -6.93 3.61
C ASN A 75 3.56 -6.31 3.60
N GLY A 76 4.13 -6.04 2.41
CA GLY A 76 5.53 -5.65 2.28
C GLY A 76 5.90 -4.35 3.01
N PHE A 77 4.98 -3.39 3.11
CA PHE A 77 5.22 -2.13 3.81
C PHE A 77 5.17 -2.30 5.34
N LEU A 78 4.06 -2.82 5.89
CA LEU A 78 3.92 -2.99 7.34
C LEU A 78 4.90 -4.03 7.91
N SER A 79 5.41 -4.98 7.11
CA SER A 79 6.52 -5.83 7.55
C SER A 79 7.79 -5.02 7.85
N GLY A 80 7.95 -3.84 7.24
CA GLY A 80 9.09 -2.96 7.37
C GLY A 80 9.28 -2.30 8.74
N ILE A 81 8.28 -2.38 9.64
CA ILE A 81 8.31 -1.76 10.97
C ILE A 81 7.80 -2.73 12.03
N SER A 82 8.34 -2.67 13.25
CA SER A 82 7.81 -3.42 14.38
C SER A 82 6.49 -2.84 14.90
N LEU A 83 5.70 -3.67 15.59
CA LEU A 83 4.41 -3.24 16.14
C LEU A 83 4.54 -2.14 17.20
N ASP A 84 5.67 -2.08 17.90
CA ASP A 84 5.98 -1.01 18.86
C ASP A 84 6.57 0.25 18.20
N GLY A 85 6.82 0.22 16.88
CA GLY A 85 7.33 1.35 16.10
C GLY A 85 8.82 1.67 16.25
N ASN A 86 9.59 0.85 16.97
CA ASN A 86 10.97 1.19 17.35
C ASN A 86 12.06 0.55 16.49
N SER A 87 11.70 -0.43 15.65
CA SER A 87 12.67 -1.16 14.82
C SER A 87 12.17 -1.36 13.40
N TYR A 88 13.11 -1.43 12.45
CA TYR A 88 12.81 -1.34 11.02
C TYR A 88 13.54 -2.40 10.21
N PHE A 89 12.88 -2.95 9.19
CA PHE A 89 13.58 -3.67 8.13
C PHE A 89 13.97 -2.74 7.00
N TYR A 90 15.21 -2.89 6.53
CA TYR A 90 15.63 -2.42 5.21
C TYR A 90 15.14 -3.40 4.16
N VAL A 91 15.51 -4.68 4.32
CA VAL A 91 15.20 -5.82 3.44
C VAL A 91 14.08 -6.66 4.06
N ASN A 92 13.07 -7.03 3.25
CA ASN A 92 11.91 -7.81 3.70
C ASN A 92 11.89 -9.19 3.01
N PRO A 93 12.66 -10.19 3.49
CA PRO A 93 12.72 -11.50 2.85
C PRO A 93 11.42 -12.29 3.06
N LEU A 94 11.10 -13.19 2.12
CA LEU A 94 9.93 -14.07 2.23
C LEU A 94 10.25 -15.40 2.92
N LEU A 95 11.54 -15.73 3.08
CA LEU A 95 12.02 -16.88 3.83
C LEU A 95 13.22 -16.46 4.68
N SER A 96 13.18 -16.80 5.97
CA SER A 96 14.32 -16.67 6.89
C SER A 96 14.66 -18.04 7.48
N ARG A 97 15.96 -18.36 7.53
CA ARG A 97 16.48 -19.54 8.24
C ARG A 97 17.01 -19.20 9.64
N GLY A 98 16.71 -18.00 10.14
CA GLY A 98 17.21 -17.44 11.40
C GLY A 98 18.17 -16.26 11.20
N ASN A 99 18.50 -15.56 12.30
CA ASN A 99 19.46 -14.44 12.37
C ASN A 99 19.10 -13.19 11.54
N ILE A 100 17.82 -12.99 11.22
CA ILE A 100 17.32 -11.77 10.58
C ILE A 100 16.33 -11.12 11.55
N GLU A 101 16.71 -9.96 12.07
CA GLU A 101 15.93 -9.17 13.02
C GLU A 101 15.87 -7.72 12.57
N ARG A 102 14.87 -6.97 13.05
CA ARG A 102 14.77 -5.53 12.79
C ARG A 102 15.73 -4.79 13.75
N PRO A 103 16.77 -4.12 13.26
CA PRO A 103 17.51 -3.17 14.09
C PRO A 103 16.67 -1.91 14.34
N GLU A 104 17.03 -1.16 15.39
CA GLU A 104 16.42 0.13 15.70
C GLU A 104 16.72 1.17 14.60
N TRP A 105 17.92 1.13 14.02
CA TRP A 105 18.35 2.11 13.03
C TRP A 105 19.42 1.55 12.08
N TYR A 106 19.69 2.30 11.01
CA TYR A 106 20.70 1.97 9.99
C TYR A 106 21.64 3.15 9.75
N GLY A 107 22.89 2.88 9.34
CA GLY A 107 23.79 3.93 8.85
C GLY A 107 23.26 4.60 7.58
N CYS A 108 22.67 3.82 6.67
CA CYS A 108 21.85 4.33 5.56
C CYS A 108 20.37 4.32 5.98
N ALA A 109 19.92 5.40 6.62
CA ALA A 109 18.59 5.49 7.21
C ALA A 109 17.51 5.99 6.24
N CYS A 110 17.44 5.46 5.02
CA CYS A 110 16.34 5.78 4.11
C CYS A 110 15.02 5.22 4.65
N CYS A 111 15.00 3.97 5.14
CA CYS A 111 13.78 3.26 5.50
C CYS A 111 13.01 3.88 6.69
N PRO A 112 13.62 4.12 7.88
CA PRO A 112 12.86 4.57 9.04
C PRO A 112 12.05 5.89 8.84
N PRO A 113 12.66 7.02 8.39
CA PRO A 113 11.89 8.25 8.16
C PRO A 113 10.89 8.10 7.00
N ASN A 114 11.19 7.22 6.04
CA ASN A 114 10.28 6.94 4.92
C ASN A 114 9.04 6.17 5.37
N VAL A 115 9.18 5.24 6.33
CA VAL A 115 8.04 4.59 6.98
C VAL A 115 7.23 5.61 7.77
N MET A 116 7.88 6.43 8.62
CA MET A 116 7.19 7.43 9.45
C MET A 116 6.32 8.37 8.61
N ARG A 117 6.86 8.94 7.53
CA ARG A 117 6.08 9.82 6.64
C ARG A 117 4.94 9.08 5.94
N THR A 118 5.13 7.80 5.61
CA THR A 118 4.10 7.01 4.92
C THR A 118 2.95 6.69 5.86
N LEU A 119 3.23 6.29 7.10
CA LEU A 119 2.20 6.10 8.14
C LEU A 119 1.44 7.38 8.43
N ALA A 120 2.15 8.50 8.61
CA ALA A 120 1.54 9.81 8.86
C ALA A 120 0.64 10.28 7.71
N SER A 121 0.88 9.79 6.49
CA SER A 121 0.15 10.19 5.29
C SER A 121 -0.82 9.12 4.76
N VAL A 122 -1.03 8.01 5.49
CA VAL A 122 -1.80 6.86 4.99
C VAL A 122 -3.25 7.24 4.65
N GLY A 123 -3.82 8.20 5.37
CA GLY A 123 -5.17 8.73 5.13
C GLY A 123 -5.36 9.30 3.71
N HIS A 124 -4.29 9.77 3.05
CA HIS A 124 -4.37 10.27 1.68
C HIS A 124 -4.71 9.21 0.65
N TYR A 125 -4.50 7.92 0.96
CA TYR A 125 -4.81 6.82 0.05
C TYR A 125 -6.23 6.27 0.23
N VAL A 126 -6.99 6.75 1.23
CA VAL A 126 -8.31 6.21 1.59
C VAL A 126 -9.35 6.48 0.51
N ALA A 127 -9.39 7.70 -0.02
CA ALA A 127 -10.44 8.12 -0.94
C ALA A 127 -9.94 9.14 -1.96
N THR A 128 -10.62 9.22 -3.09
CA THR A 128 -10.50 10.32 -4.05
C THR A 128 -11.84 11.01 -4.23
N THR A 129 -11.81 12.28 -4.64
CA THR A 129 -13.00 13.07 -4.93
C THR A 129 -13.02 13.51 -6.39
N ARG A 130 -14.21 13.61 -6.97
CA ARG A 130 -14.40 14.17 -8.32
C ARG A 130 -15.64 15.07 -8.31
N GLY A 131 -15.42 16.38 -8.23
CA GLY A 131 -16.51 17.30 -7.94
C GLY A 131 -17.12 16.94 -6.58
N ASN A 132 -18.40 16.61 -6.57
CA ASN A 132 -19.16 16.23 -5.38
C ASN A 132 -19.09 14.72 -5.08
N ASP A 133 -18.53 13.91 -5.99
CA ASP A 133 -18.50 12.45 -5.83
C ASP A 133 -17.32 12.00 -4.95
N VAL A 134 -17.55 10.95 -4.17
CA VAL A 134 -16.56 10.31 -3.31
C VAL A 134 -16.31 8.88 -3.78
N GLN A 135 -15.05 8.49 -3.91
CA GLN A 135 -14.64 7.12 -4.22
C GLN A 135 -13.77 6.59 -3.09
N ILE A 136 -14.22 5.53 -2.42
CA ILE A 136 -13.49 4.86 -1.33
C ILE A 136 -12.61 3.75 -1.93
N HIS A 137 -11.32 3.84 -1.66
CA HIS A 137 -10.28 2.93 -2.16
C HIS A 137 -9.70 2.04 -1.07
N GLN A 138 -9.49 2.51 0.16
CA GLN A 138 -8.99 1.69 1.26
C GLN A 138 -10.02 1.61 2.38
N TYR A 139 -10.22 0.41 2.91
CA TYR A 139 -11.17 0.16 3.99
C TYR A 139 -10.46 0.19 5.34
N MET A 140 -10.70 1.25 6.12
CA MET A 140 -10.14 1.46 7.45
C MET A 140 -10.97 2.51 8.21
N ASN A 141 -10.80 2.62 9.53
CA ASN A 141 -11.48 3.64 10.30
C ASN A 141 -11.06 5.04 9.83
N ALA A 142 -11.99 5.80 9.24
CA ALA A 142 -11.71 7.07 8.61
C ALA A 142 -12.98 7.95 8.50
N GLU A 143 -12.77 9.26 8.39
CA GLU A 143 -13.81 10.22 8.03
C GLU A 143 -13.34 10.98 6.78
N VAL A 144 -14.17 10.97 5.74
CA VAL A 144 -13.91 11.63 4.46
C VAL A 144 -14.94 12.74 4.29
N ASP A 145 -14.48 13.95 3.96
CA ASP A 145 -15.34 15.12 3.76
C ASP A 145 -15.05 15.78 2.40
N ALA A 146 -16.06 15.82 1.54
CA ALA A 146 -16.02 16.40 0.21
C ALA A 146 -17.36 17.04 -0.19
N GLY A 147 -18.10 17.59 0.78
CA GLY A 147 -19.52 17.95 0.63
C GLY A 147 -20.47 16.78 0.96
N LEU A 148 -20.07 15.56 0.61
CA LEU A 148 -20.59 14.32 1.20
C LEU A 148 -19.64 13.84 2.30
N LYS A 149 -20.09 13.90 3.55
CA LYS A 149 -19.29 13.49 4.71
C LYS A 149 -19.58 12.04 5.10
N VAL A 150 -18.61 11.16 4.88
CA VAL A 150 -18.73 9.72 5.10
C VAL A 150 -17.82 9.28 6.23
N ARG A 151 -18.40 8.65 7.25
CA ARG A 151 -17.68 7.94 8.31
C ARG A 151 -17.63 6.46 7.97
N MET A 152 -16.44 5.87 8.07
CA MET A 152 -16.20 4.45 7.86
C MET A 152 -15.74 3.82 9.16
N GLU A 153 -16.41 2.74 9.56
CA GLU A 153 -16.12 1.95 10.76
C GLU A 153 -15.98 0.48 10.39
N THR A 154 -14.86 -0.13 10.76
CA THR A 154 -14.54 -1.52 10.40
C THR A 154 -13.46 -2.13 11.28
N ASN A 155 -13.47 -3.48 11.35
CA ASN A 155 -12.38 -4.30 11.88
C ASN A 155 -11.46 -4.83 10.77
N PHE A 156 -11.61 -4.37 9.52
CA PHE A 156 -10.69 -4.67 8.44
C PHE A 156 -9.24 -4.35 8.85
N PRO A 157 -8.26 -5.22 8.57
CA PRO A 157 -8.30 -6.36 7.64
C PRO A 157 -8.72 -7.71 8.26
N TRP A 158 -9.13 -7.76 9.53
CA TRP A 158 -9.46 -9.01 10.22
C TRP A 158 -10.85 -9.54 9.91
N ASP A 159 -11.76 -8.64 9.57
CA ASP A 159 -13.15 -8.92 9.21
C ASP A 159 -13.56 -8.09 7.99
N GLY A 160 -14.42 -8.66 7.14
CA GLY A 160 -14.86 -8.04 5.90
C GLY A 160 -16.02 -7.04 6.05
N ASN A 161 -16.60 -6.88 7.24
CA ASN A 161 -17.71 -5.96 7.44
C ASN A 161 -17.21 -4.51 7.52
N VAL A 162 -17.79 -3.65 6.69
CA VAL A 162 -17.52 -2.22 6.66
C VAL A 162 -18.83 -1.48 6.77
N THR A 163 -18.98 -0.67 7.82
CA THR A 163 -20.14 0.22 7.98
C THR A 163 -19.77 1.61 7.46
N LEU A 164 -20.53 2.12 6.51
CA LEU A 164 -20.42 3.50 6.03
C LEU A 164 -21.64 4.30 6.46
N THR A 165 -21.41 5.37 7.21
CA THR A 165 -22.45 6.29 7.68
C THR A 165 -22.27 7.64 7.02
N ILE A 166 -23.29 8.12 6.30
CA ILE A 166 -23.34 9.50 5.80
C ILE A 166 -23.71 10.39 6.99
N THR A 167 -22.80 11.26 7.40
CA THR A 167 -22.94 12.11 8.60
C THR A 167 -23.36 13.54 8.27
N ALA A 168 -23.10 13.99 7.05
CA ALA A 168 -23.59 15.24 6.48
C ALA A 168 -23.57 15.15 4.95
N VAL A 169 -24.50 15.84 4.30
CA VAL A 169 -24.58 15.96 2.84
C VAL A 169 -25.24 17.30 2.52
N ASP A 170 -24.84 17.93 1.42
CA ASP A 170 -25.53 19.12 0.90
C ASP A 170 -26.72 18.73 -0.01
N ASP A 171 -27.41 19.71 -0.58
CA ASP A 171 -28.60 19.48 -1.43
C ASP A 171 -28.25 19.04 -2.88
N GLN A 172 -26.98 18.86 -3.22
CA GLN A 172 -26.56 18.44 -4.55
C GLN A 172 -26.62 16.91 -4.70
N PRO A 173 -26.78 16.40 -5.94
CA PRO A 173 -26.58 14.98 -6.20
C PRO A 173 -25.12 14.56 -5.95
N HIS A 174 -24.94 13.44 -5.26
CA HIS A 174 -23.63 12.82 -5.00
C HIS A 174 -23.61 11.35 -5.42
N THR A 175 -22.46 10.88 -5.89
CA THR A 175 -22.15 9.47 -6.08
C THR A 175 -21.12 9.01 -5.06
N LEU A 176 -21.45 7.95 -4.32
CA LEU A 176 -20.50 7.22 -3.48
C LEU A 176 -20.10 5.93 -4.20
N SER A 177 -18.84 5.83 -4.62
CA SER A 177 -18.27 4.62 -5.22
C SER A 177 -17.43 3.85 -4.22
N LEU A 178 -17.56 2.53 -4.21
CA LEU A 178 -16.84 1.64 -3.31
C LEU A 178 -15.99 0.67 -4.15
N ARG A 179 -14.69 0.58 -3.87
CA ARG A 179 -13.83 -0.44 -4.51
C ARG A 179 -14.25 -1.84 -4.06
N ILE A 180 -14.64 -2.71 -4.99
CA ILE A 180 -14.70 -4.15 -4.70
C ILE A 180 -13.29 -4.73 -4.84
N PRO A 181 -12.66 -5.24 -3.76
CA PRO A 181 -11.31 -5.79 -3.82
C PRO A 181 -11.20 -6.98 -4.78
N ALA A 182 -10.07 -7.14 -5.46
CA ALA A 182 -9.90 -8.24 -6.42
C ALA A 182 -9.87 -9.65 -5.81
N TRP A 183 -9.67 -9.76 -4.49
CA TRP A 183 -9.50 -11.03 -3.78
C TRP A 183 -10.80 -11.59 -3.19
N CYS A 184 -11.92 -10.84 -3.25
CA CYS A 184 -13.22 -11.28 -2.72
C CYS A 184 -14.15 -11.87 -3.78
#